data_AF-A0A4R4VPB0-F1
#
_entry.id   AF-A0A4R4VPB0-F1
#
_cell.length_a   1.000
_cell.length_b   1.000
_cell.length_c   1.000
_cell.angle_alpha   90.00
_cell.angle_beta   90.00
_cell.angle_gamma   90.00
#
_symmetry.space_group_name_H-M   'P 1'
#
loop_
_entity.id
_entity.type
_entity.pdbx_description
1 polymer ?
#
loop_
_entity_poly.entity_id
_entity_poly.type
_entity_poly.pdbx_seq_one_letter_code
_entity_poly.pdbx_strand_id
1 'polypeptide(L)' 'MVRSAVERQFEIIGEALNQLSKADRELAEKTPDLPRIVAFRNILIHGYATVDDALVWQVLTDRLPPLSDVLRKLLEA' A
#
# COMPACT_ATOMS: atom_id res chain seq x y z
N MET A 1 -4.49 -18.82 -6.66
CA MET A 1 -3.81 -17.99 -7.69
C MET A 1 -4.18 -16.50 -7.58
N VAL A 2 -5.47 -16.14 -7.50
CA VAL A 2 -5.88 -14.71 -7.39
C VAL A 2 -5.38 -14.04 -6.12
N ARG A 3 -5.43 -14.73 -4.96
CA ARG A 3 -4.93 -14.21 -3.67
C ARG A 3 -3.48 -13.75 -3.73
N SER A 4 -2.57 -14.64 -4.13
CA SER A 4 -1.14 -14.32 -4.22
C SER A 4 -0.85 -13.19 -5.22
N ALA A 5 -1.68 -13.05 -6.25
CA ALA A 5 -1.58 -11.91 -7.17
C ALA A 5 -1.96 -10.59 -6.48
N VAL A 6 -3.04 -10.57 -5.68
CA VAL A 6 -3.46 -9.39 -4.91
C VAL A 6 -2.42 -9.00 -3.86
N GLU A 7 -1.93 -9.98 -3.09
CA GLU A 7 -0.85 -9.77 -2.12
C GLU A 7 0.38 -9.16 -2.80
N ARG A 8 0.79 -9.73 -3.95
CA ARG A 8 1.91 -9.20 -4.75
C ARG A 8 1.70 -7.76 -5.23
N GLN A 9 0.47 -7.38 -5.59
CA GLN A 9 0.19 -5.99 -5.95
C GLN A 9 0.35 -5.05 -4.75
N PHE A 10 -0.11 -5.45 -3.57
CA PHE A 10 0.12 -4.66 -2.35
C PHE A 10 1.60 -4.54 -1.99
N GLU A 11 2.39 -5.58 -2.21
CA GLU A 11 3.85 -5.50 -2.04
C GLU A 11 4.48 -4.45 -2.96
N ILE A 12 4.09 -4.43 -4.24
CA ILE A 12 4.60 -3.49 -5.23
C ILE A 12 4.21 -2.06 -4.86
N ILE A 13 2.94 -1.83 -4.50
CA ILE A 13 2.44 -0.51 -4.07
C ILE A 13 3.19 -0.03 -2.84
N GLY A 14 3.34 -0.88 -1.83
CA GLY A 14 4.04 -0.51 -0.59
C GLY A 14 5.52 -0.24 -0.80
N GLU A 15 6.19 -0.98 -1.69
CA GLU A 15 7.58 -0.70 -2.06
C GLU A 15 7.70 0.65 -2.79
N ALA A 16 6.81 0.94 -3.75
CA ALA A 16 6.83 2.21 -4.47
C ALA A 16 6.66 3.41 -3.51
N LEU A 17 5.72 3.32 -2.57
CA LEU A 17 5.51 4.38 -1.57
C LEU A 17 6.65 4.48 -0.55
N ASN A 18 7.30 3.36 -0.21
CA ASN A 18 8.52 3.39 0.60
C ASN A 18 9.64 4.13 -0.12
N GLN A 19 9.82 3.90 -1.42
CA GLN A 19 10.83 4.61 -2.22
C GLN A 19 10.49 6.10 -2.36
N LEU A 20 9.21 6.44 -2.56
CA LEU A 20 8.75 7.82 -2.56
C LEU A 20 9.18 8.54 -1.26
N SER A 21 8.96 7.92 -0.10
CA SER A 21 9.33 8.53 1.19
C SER A 21 10.82 8.82 1.36
N LYS A 22 11.68 8.14 0.61
CA LYS A 22 13.14 8.35 0.60
C LYS A 22 13.57 9.37 -0.44
N ALA A 23 12.86 9.42 -1.58
CA ALA A 23 13.19 10.29 -2.69
C ALA A 23 12.65 11.72 -2.50
N ASP A 24 11.41 11.85 -2.00
CA ASP A 24 10.73 13.11 -1.79
C ASP A 24 9.84 13.03 -0.56
N ARG A 25 10.34 13.59 0.54
CA ARG A 25 9.62 13.57 1.81
C ARG A 25 8.41 14.50 1.82
N GLU A 26 8.48 15.64 1.15
CA GLU A 26 7.38 16.59 1.11
C GLU A 26 6.19 16.01 0.35
N LEU A 27 6.45 15.33 -0.77
CA LEU A 27 5.42 14.63 -1.53
C LEU A 27 4.88 13.42 -0.76
N ALA A 28 5.74 12.68 -0.06
CA ALA A 28 5.32 11.55 0.76
C ALA A 28 4.39 11.97 1.92
N GLU A 29 4.61 13.14 2.53
CA GLU A 29 3.75 13.68 3.59
C GLU A 29 2.33 14.01 3.09
N LYS A 30 2.14 14.19 1.77
CA LYS A 30 0.81 14.36 1.15
C LYS A 30 0.07 13.03 0.94
N THR A 31 0.73 11.89 1.14
CA THR A 31 0.12 10.56 1.04
C THR A 31 -0.31 10.07 2.43
N PRO A 32 -1.61 9.98 2.74
CA PRO A 32 -2.09 9.57 4.05
C PRO A 32 -1.72 8.12 4.36
N ASP A 33 -1.53 7.83 5.65
CA ASP A 33 -1.23 6.48 6.15
C ASP A 33 0.02 5.80 5.54
N LEU A 34 0.91 6.56 4.87
CA LEU A 34 2.08 6.01 4.18
C LEU A 34 2.94 5.09 5.07
N PRO A 35 3.27 5.43 6.34
CA PRO A 35 3.99 4.51 7.22
C PRO A 35 3.26 3.19 7.45
N ARG A 36 1.92 3.22 7.52
CA ARG A 36 1.08 2.05 7.72
C ARG A 36 1.02 1.18 6.47
N ILE A 37 1.01 1.78 5.28
CA ILE A 37 1.06 1.06 4.01
C ILE A 37 2.40 0.33 3.86
N VAL A 38 3.51 0.99 4.20
CA VAL A 38 4.84 0.35 4.21
C VAL A 38 4.91 -0.79 5.22
N ALA A 39 4.35 -0.60 6.42
CA ALA A 39 4.25 -1.67 7.42
C ALA A 39 3.42 -2.86 6.94
N PHE A 40 2.28 -2.62 6.27
CA PHE A 40 1.45 -3.67 5.68
C PHE A 40 2.21 -4.48 4.63
N ARG A 41 2.98 -3.82 3.75
CA ARG A 41 3.88 -4.49 2.79
C ARG A 41 4.90 -5.40 3.49
N ASN A 42 5.47 -4.96 4.61
CA ASN A 42 6.42 -5.79 5.36
C ASN A 42 5.76 -7.03 5.97
N ILE A 43 4.51 -6.89 6.44
CA ILE A 43 3.72 -8.02 6.94
C ILE A 43 3.41 -9.01 5.82
N LEU A 44 3.06 -8.55 4.61
CA LEU A 44 2.79 -9.45 3.49
C LEU A 44 4.05 -10.26 3.09
N ILE A 45 5.22 -9.63 3.04
CA ILE A 45 6.45 -10.30 2.60
C ILE A 45 7.03 -11.24 3.66
N HIS A 46 6.95 -10.88 4.95
CA HIS A 46 7.53 -11.69 6.03
C HIS A 46 6.53 -12.62 6.71
N GLY A 47 5.25 -12.28 6.68
CA GLY A 47 4.19 -12.94 7.43
C GLY A 47 3.18 -13.71 6.57
N TYR A 48 3.42 -13.89 5.26
CA TYR A 48 2.46 -14.50 4.31
C TYR A 48 1.82 -15.81 4.78
N ALA A 49 2.53 -16.62 5.59
CA ALA A 49 1.99 -17.87 6.15
C ALA A 49 0.87 -17.67 7.19
N THR A 50 0.73 -16.45 7.72
CA THR A 50 -0.17 -16.07 8.82
C THR A 50 -1.06 -14.86 8.49
N VAL A 51 -0.97 -14.33 7.27
CA VAL A 51 -1.79 -13.20 6.83
C VAL A 51 -3.25 -13.62 6.75
N ASP A 52 -4.08 -12.89 7.48
CA ASP A 52 -5.54 -13.03 7.48
C ASP A 52 -6.13 -12.48 6.17
N ASP A 53 -6.80 -13.36 5.42
CA ASP A 53 -7.45 -13.02 4.15
C ASP A 53 -8.55 -11.98 4.30
N ALA A 54 -9.28 -12.01 5.41
CA ALA A 54 -10.32 -11.04 5.69
C ALA A 54 -9.71 -9.63 5.83
N LEU A 55 -8.53 -9.54 6.45
CA LEU A 55 -7.79 -8.29 6.57
C LEU A 55 -7.32 -7.78 5.19
N VAL A 56 -6.76 -8.65 4.35
CA VAL A 56 -6.32 -8.27 2.99
C VAL A 56 -7.50 -7.78 2.16
N TRP A 57 -8.64 -8.47 2.23
CA TRP A 57 -9.86 -8.07 1.55
C TRP A 57 -10.41 -6.74 2.07
N GLN A 58 -10.38 -6.52 3.38
CA GLN A 58 -10.78 -5.25 3.98
C GLN A 58 -9.89 -4.11 3.53
N VAL A 59 -8.57 -4.30 3.48
CA VAL A 59 -7.64 -3.27 2.98
C VAL A 59 -7.93 -2.96 1.50
N LEU A 60 -8.20 -3.98 0.69
CA LEU A 60 -8.55 -3.81 -0.72
C LEU A 60 -9.83 -3.01 -0.91
N THR A 61 -10.84 -3.25 -0.10
CA THR A 61 -12.17 -2.64 -0.25
C THR A 61 -12.28 -1.27 0.40
N ASP A 62 -11.68 -1.08 1.58
CA ASP A 62 -11.87 0.13 2.38
C ASP A 62 -10.73 1.13 2.25
N ARG A 63 -9.50 0.67 2.00
CA ARG A 63 -8.28 1.50 2.09
C ARG A 63 -7.66 1.82 0.74
N LEU A 64 -7.74 0.90 -0.23
CA LEU A 64 -7.16 1.12 -1.55
C LEU A 64 -7.88 2.22 -2.36
N PRO A 65 -9.23 2.30 -2.41
CA PRO A 65 -9.90 3.36 -3.16
C PRO A 65 -9.53 4.79 -2.72
N PRO A 66 -9.59 5.16 -1.42
CA PRO A 66 -9.23 6.52 -1.01
C PRO A 66 -7.75 6.83 -1.24
N LEU A 67 -6.85 5.85 -1.11
CA LEU A 67 -5.45 6.03 -1.48
C LEU A 67 -5.29 6.34 -2.98
N SER A 68 -5.99 5.60 -3.84
CA SER A 68 -5.95 5.82 -5.28
C SER A 68 -6.42 7.23 -5.67
N ASP A 69 -7.47 7.73 -5.02
CA ASP A 69 -7.98 9.09 -5.25
C ASP A 69 -6.96 10.16 -4.84
N VAL A 70 -6.27 9.98 -3.72
CA VAL A 70 -5.21 10.91 -3.30
C VAL A 70 -4.05 10.90 -4.29
N LEU A 71 -3.56 9.73 -4.67
CA LEU A 71 -2.44 9.61 -5.61
C LEU A 71 -2.79 10.21 -6.98
N ARG A 72 -4.03 10.03 -7.45
CA ARG A 72 -4.51 10.63 -8.69
C ARG A 72 -4.47 12.16 -8.61
N LYS A 73 -4.96 12.75 -7.52
CA LYS A 73 -4.92 14.21 -7.31
C LYS A 73 -3.49 14.74 -7.27
N LEU A 74 -2.54 13.99 -6.72
CA LEU A 74 -1.13 14.37 -6.70
C LEU A 74 -0.47 14.32 -8.08
N LEU A 75 -0.97 13.49 -9.00
CA LEU A 75 -0.48 13.39 -10.38
C LEU A 75 -1.09 14.45 -11.31
N GLU A 76 -2.27 14.97 -10.96
CA GLU A 76 -2.98 16.01 -11.71
C GLU A 76 -2.59 17.44 -11.27
N ALA A 77 -1.81 17.57 -10.20
CA ALA A 77 -1.30 18.84 -9.64
C ALA A 77 0.05 19.22 -10.25
#